data_AF-A0A1V6FBW1-F1
#
_entry.id   AF-A0A1V6FBW1-F1
#
_cell.length_a   1.000
_cell.length_b   1.000
_cell.length_c   1.000
_cell.angle_alpha   90.00
_cell.angle_beta   90.00
_cell.angle_gamma   90.00
#
_symmetry.space_group_name_H-M   'P 1'
#
loop_
_entity.id
_entity.type
_entity.pdbx_description
1 polymer ?
#
loop_
_entity_poly.entity_id
_entity_poly.type
_entity_poly.pdbx_seq_one_letter_code
_entity_poly.pdbx_strand_id
1 'polypeptide(L)'
;MAQIQNTLLSMDNETYSLIVEQLSCLVQDSFSNLNILDEVTNSILIRVIKMPLHDGDIRSTVNALYPRVIEELFAGYHNTAYRYCLKRSKQADLSNDIAQETIYLLLTSKKLINQVEFWVRKVAHNLLCKHYRNLMDESRLYQELVNEASLINQITSNEEEFSFSGHEKLIPESVLRGSNYASYLKLKQFDNLGDYAKAKRISYEAAKSISKKTIRNLKAEILLALGWQASPDILDYRQYKSIQSFIRKLLAAINGTGKGLADLRKLHPALPEALEGYKSVDDWGVTMLGGRRFRLYLMHLGTEPFPLMSTVIVTINSRNHVQVESCKRNQHAGTHNIPANVLIPKEKGKALWPYDRIVSLLNEKKR
;
A
#
# COMPACT_ATOMS: atom_id res chain seq x y z
N MET A 1 -21.16 16.22 -78.80
CA MET A 1 -20.76 14.87 -78.33
C MET A 1 -19.32 14.63 -78.77
N ALA A 2 -18.37 14.98 -77.91
CA ALA A 2 -16.95 14.73 -78.12
C ALA A 2 -16.55 13.58 -77.19
N GLN A 3 -15.87 12.59 -77.77
CA GLN A 3 -15.43 11.35 -77.12
C GLN A 3 -14.53 11.67 -75.92
N ILE A 4 -15.01 11.41 -74.70
CA ILE A 4 -14.15 11.21 -73.55
C ILE A 4 -13.55 9.83 -73.74
N GLN A 5 -12.33 9.79 -74.29
CA GLN A 5 -11.51 8.58 -74.29
C GLN A 5 -11.29 8.18 -72.83
N ASN A 6 -11.90 7.05 -72.46
CA ASN A 6 -11.46 6.25 -71.32
C ASN A 6 -10.04 5.75 -71.63
N THR A 7 -9.03 6.55 -71.29
CA THR A 7 -7.67 6.08 -71.13
C THR A 7 -7.66 5.21 -69.88
N LEU A 8 -7.77 3.89 -70.07
CA LEU A 8 -7.31 2.93 -69.08
C LEU A 8 -5.81 3.19 -68.86
N LEU A 9 -5.49 3.89 -67.77
CA LEU A 9 -4.13 4.09 -67.27
C LEU A 9 -3.59 2.73 -66.80
N SER A 10 -3.00 1.96 -67.71
CA SER A 10 -2.08 0.89 -67.33
C SER A 10 -0.75 1.53 -66.98
N MET A 11 -0.39 1.51 -65.69
CA MET A 11 0.98 1.78 -65.26
C MET A 11 1.89 0.73 -65.89
N ASP A 12 3.00 1.18 -66.47
CA ASP A 12 4.01 0.32 -67.09
C ASP A 12 4.76 -0.51 -66.01
N ASN A 13 5.24 -1.69 -66.41
CA ASN A 13 5.92 -2.61 -65.50
C ASN A 13 7.23 -2.04 -64.93
N GLU A 14 7.88 -1.12 -65.64
CA GLU A 14 9.12 -0.47 -65.19
C GLU A 14 8.82 0.51 -64.04
N THR A 15 7.82 1.38 -64.18
CA THR A 15 7.35 2.26 -63.10
C THR A 15 6.85 1.48 -61.88
N TYR A 16 6.09 0.40 -62.08
CA TYR A 16 5.65 -0.45 -60.97
C TYR A 16 6.83 -1.00 -60.17
N SER A 17 7.81 -1.58 -60.86
CA SER A 17 9.00 -2.19 -60.24
C SER A 17 9.83 -1.15 -59.50
N LEU A 18 9.97 0.05 -60.06
CA LEU A 18 10.68 1.18 -59.47
C LEU A 18 10.08 1.62 -58.13
N ILE A 19 8.74 1.71 -58.06
CA ILE A 19 8.03 2.11 -56.85
C ILE A 19 8.17 1.03 -55.76
N VAL A 20 7.99 -0.24 -56.13
CA VAL A 20 8.10 -1.36 -55.19
C VAL A 20 9.51 -1.46 -54.60
N GLU A 21 10.54 -1.34 -55.43
CA GLU A 21 11.94 -1.38 -54.97
C GLU A 21 12.24 -0.22 -54.00
N GLN A 22 11.81 1.00 -54.34
CA GLN A 22 12.00 2.16 -53.47
C GLN A 22 11.28 2.01 -52.12
N LEU A 23 10.03 1.53 -52.13
CA LEU A 23 9.26 1.31 -50.90
C LEU A 23 9.82 0.17 -50.06
N SER A 24 10.35 -0.88 -50.68
CA SER A 24 11.02 -1.97 -49.98
C SER A 24 12.19 -1.46 -49.14
N CYS A 25 13.05 -0.61 -49.72
CA CYS A 25 14.15 0.02 -49.00
C CYS A 25 13.65 0.90 -47.85
N LEU A 26 12.70 1.80 -48.12
CA LEU A 26 12.18 2.75 -47.10
C LEU A 26 11.51 2.05 -45.90
N VAL A 27 10.72 1.00 -46.16
CA VAL A 27 10.05 0.23 -45.12
C VAL A 27 11.05 -0.63 -44.36
N GLN A 28 12.04 -1.23 -45.02
CA GLN A 28 13.05 -2.04 -44.36
C GLN A 28 13.97 -1.20 -43.47
N ASP A 29 14.33 0.01 -43.89
CA ASP A 29 15.13 0.94 -43.10
C ASP A 29 14.38 1.48 -41.87
N SER A 30 13.09 1.80 -42.04
CA SER A 30 12.29 2.46 -40.99
C SER A 30 11.54 1.47 -40.07
N PHE A 31 11.17 0.31 -40.59
CA PHE A 31 10.23 -0.64 -39.97
C PHE A 31 10.63 -2.11 -40.20
N SER A 32 11.93 -2.43 -40.10
CA SER A 32 12.49 -3.78 -40.29
C SER A 32 11.79 -4.93 -39.53
N ASN A 33 11.13 -4.63 -38.42
CA ASN A 33 10.42 -5.61 -37.59
C ASN A 33 8.91 -5.71 -37.90
N LEU A 34 8.39 -4.97 -38.88
CA LEU A 34 6.97 -4.96 -39.22
C LEU A 34 6.76 -5.35 -40.69
N ASN A 35 5.92 -6.35 -40.93
CA ASN A 35 5.52 -6.73 -42.27
C ASN A 35 4.38 -5.84 -42.78
N ILE A 36 4.70 -4.61 -43.19
CA ILE A 36 3.74 -3.61 -43.69
C ILE A 36 3.95 -3.23 -45.17
N LEU A 37 4.95 -3.81 -45.83
CA LEU A 37 5.36 -3.43 -47.19
C LEU A 37 4.21 -3.52 -48.19
N ASP A 38 3.44 -4.61 -48.16
CA ASP A 38 2.33 -4.81 -49.09
C ASP A 38 1.21 -3.78 -48.87
N GLU A 39 0.89 -3.46 -47.61
CA GLU A 39 -0.16 -2.50 -47.25
C GLU A 39 0.23 -1.07 -47.66
N VAL A 40 1.49 -0.70 -47.45
CA VAL A 40 2.05 0.59 -47.86
C VAL A 40 2.13 0.71 -49.38
N THR A 41 2.64 -0.33 -50.05
CA THR A 41 2.75 -0.39 -51.52
C THR A 41 1.40 -0.25 -52.19
N ASN A 42 0.40 -1.05 -51.76
CA ASN A 42 -0.94 -0.98 -52.32
C ASN A 42 -1.57 0.42 -52.13
N SER A 43 -1.39 1.02 -50.95
CA SER A 43 -1.92 2.35 -50.65
C SER A 43 -1.30 3.46 -51.48
N ILE A 44 0.01 3.39 -51.74
CA ILE A 44 0.73 4.36 -52.58
C ILE A 44 0.38 4.16 -54.05
N LEU A 45 0.37 2.92 -54.55
CA LEU A 45 0.02 2.60 -55.94
C LEU A 45 -1.39 3.07 -56.30
N ILE A 46 -2.38 2.86 -55.43
CA ILE A 46 -3.75 3.35 -55.64
C ILE A 46 -3.81 4.88 -55.78
N ARG A 47 -2.93 5.63 -55.08
CA ARG A 47 -2.85 7.09 -55.18
C ARG A 47 -2.17 7.53 -56.46
N VAL A 48 -1.03 6.90 -56.78
CA VAL A 48 -0.22 7.14 -57.97
C VAL A 48 -1.05 6.93 -59.25
N ILE A 49 -1.81 5.83 -59.35
CA ILE A 49 -2.68 5.53 -60.51
C ILE A 49 -3.76 6.61 -60.72
N LYS A 50 -4.19 7.29 -59.66
CA LYS A 50 -5.22 8.34 -59.71
C LYS A 50 -4.65 9.74 -60.00
N MET A 51 -3.33 9.89 -60.08
CA MET A 51 -2.66 11.16 -60.36
C MET A 51 -2.16 11.18 -61.81
N PRO A 52 -2.32 12.29 -62.55
CA PRO A 52 -1.68 12.46 -63.84
C PRO A 52 -0.18 12.69 -63.61
N LEU A 53 0.62 11.65 -63.79
CA LEU A 53 2.07 11.70 -63.56
C LEU A 53 2.82 12.00 -64.87
N HIS A 54 3.84 12.84 -64.79
CA HIS A 54 4.88 12.97 -65.82
C HIS A 54 6.12 12.17 -65.38
N ASP A 55 6.77 11.45 -66.30
CA ASP A 55 7.81 10.43 -66.04
C ASP A 55 9.01 10.88 -65.20
N GLY A 56 9.23 12.19 -65.05
CA GLY A 56 10.30 12.76 -64.20
C GLY A 56 9.96 12.92 -62.71
N ASP A 57 8.71 12.70 -62.29
CA ASP A 57 8.18 13.12 -60.97
C ASP A 57 7.79 11.94 -60.04
N ILE A 58 8.06 10.70 -60.44
CA ILE A 58 7.56 9.52 -59.71
C ILE A 58 8.27 9.33 -58.36
N ARG A 59 9.60 9.39 -58.32
CA ARG A 59 10.38 9.18 -57.07
C ARG A 59 10.13 10.27 -56.03
N SER A 60 10.04 11.53 -56.47
CA SER A 60 9.68 12.70 -55.65
C SER A 60 8.27 12.56 -55.09
N THR A 61 7.32 12.16 -55.94
CA THR A 61 5.93 11.93 -55.53
C THR A 61 5.81 10.81 -54.50
N VAL A 62 6.49 9.68 -54.68
CA VAL A 62 6.51 8.57 -53.71
C VAL A 62 7.06 9.02 -52.35
N ASN A 63 8.17 9.76 -52.34
CA ASN A 63 8.75 10.29 -51.11
C ASN A 63 7.83 11.29 -50.40
N ALA A 64 7.07 12.09 -51.15
CA ALA A 64 6.09 13.02 -50.58
C ALA A 64 4.85 12.31 -50.01
N LEU A 65 4.43 11.20 -50.63
CA LEU A 65 3.25 10.43 -50.21
C LEU A 65 3.53 9.46 -49.05
N TYR A 66 4.75 8.93 -48.96
CA TYR A 66 5.12 7.89 -48.00
C TYR A 66 4.81 8.25 -46.53
N PRO A 67 5.22 9.42 -45.98
CA PRO A 67 4.92 9.76 -44.59
C PRO A 67 3.41 9.78 -44.27
N ARG A 68 2.60 10.32 -45.18
CA ARG A 68 1.14 10.40 -45.02
C ARG A 68 0.49 9.01 -45.00
N VAL A 69 0.94 8.12 -45.90
CA VAL A 69 0.43 6.74 -45.94
C VAL A 69 0.79 5.97 -44.67
N ILE A 70 1.99 6.17 -44.13
CA ILE A 70 2.40 5.59 -42.84
C ILE A 70 1.54 6.13 -41.70
N GLU A 71 1.33 7.45 -41.61
CA GLU A 71 0.46 8.04 -40.59
C GLU A 71 -0.96 7.48 -40.64
N GLU A 72 -1.54 7.37 -41.83
CA GLU A 72 -2.88 6.80 -42.02
C GLU A 72 -2.94 5.31 -41.63
N LEU A 73 -1.90 4.54 -41.95
CA LEU A 73 -1.81 3.12 -41.60
C LEU A 73 -1.81 2.92 -40.09
N PHE A 74 -0.94 3.65 -39.38
CA PHE A 74 -0.87 3.59 -37.91
C PHE A 74 -2.12 4.17 -37.25
N ALA A 75 -2.75 5.20 -37.83
CA ALA A 75 -4.06 5.66 -37.39
C ALA A 75 -5.14 4.57 -37.56
N GLY A 76 -5.08 3.78 -38.63
CA GLY A 76 -5.93 2.60 -38.84
C GLY A 76 -5.75 1.53 -37.76
N TYR A 77 -4.50 1.21 -37.42
CA TYR A 77 -4.19 0.29 -36.32
C TYR A 77 -4.65 0.83 -34.96
N HIS A 78 -4.40 2.12 -34.70
CA HIS A 78 -4.85 2.78 -33.48
C HIS A 78 -6.37 2.69 -33.35
N ASN A 79 -7.10 3.04 -34.41
CA ASN A 79 -8.56 2.97 -34.46
C ASN A 79 -9.07 1.54 -34.27
N THR A 80 -8.35 0.55 -34.76
CA THR A 80 -8.67 -0.87 -34.56
C THR A 80 -8.57 -1.27 -33.09
N ALA A 81 -7.46 -0.90 -32.42
CA ALA A 81 -7.28 -1.12 -30.98
C ALA A 81 -8.33 -0.34 -30.15
N TYR A 82 -8.56 0.94 -30.48
CA TYR A 82 -9.52 1.80 -29.80
C TYR A 82 -10.94 1.24 -29.88
N ARG A 83 -11.43 0.92 -31.09
CA ARG A 83 -12.78 0.36 -31.29
C ARG A 83 -12.95 -0.98 -30.59
N TYR A 84 -11.90 -1.83 -30.61
CA TYR A 84 -11.90 -3.10 -29.90
C TYR A 84 -12.10 -2.92 -28.39
N CYS A 85 -11.37 -1.96 -27.81
CA CYS A 85 -11.43 -1.65 -26.38
C CYS A 85 -12.75 -0.96 -26.02
N LEU A 86 -13.16 0.07 -26.77
CA LEU A 86 -14.37 0.84 -26.50
C LEU A 86 -15.62 -0.03 -26.49
N LYS A 87 -15.72 -0.99 -27.41
CA LYS A 87 -16.84 -1.95 -27.45
C LYS A 87 -16.96 -2.78 -26.16
N ARG A 88 -15.86 -2.98 -25.43
CA ARG A 88 -15.80 -3.82 -24.22
C ARG A 88 -15.81 -3.01 -22.93
N SER A 89 -15.01 -1.95 -22.86
CA SER A 89 -14.87 -1.11 -21.67
C SER A 89 -15.98 -0.06 -21.55
N LYS A 90 -16.54 0.39 -22.68
CA LYS A 90 -17.45 1.55 -22.78
C LYS A 90 -16.86 2.85 -22.21
N GLN A 91 -15.54 2.91 -22.01
CA GLN A 91 -14.82 4.05 -21.47
C GLN A 91 -13.91 4.62 -22.56
N ALA A 92 -14.19 5.85 -22.99
CA ALA A 92 -13.46 6.48 -24.09
C ALA A 92 -11.98 6.70 -23.74
N ASP A 93 -11.70 7.27 -22.57
CA ASP A 93 -10.33 7.62 -22.14
C ASP A 93 -9.46 6.37 -22.00
N LEU A 94 -9.92 5.37 -21.23
CA LEU A 94 -9.22 4.09 -21.07
C LEU A 94 -8.96 3.39 -22.41
N SER A 95 -9.93 3.46 -23.33
CA SER A 95 -9.77 2.84 -24.65
C SER A 95 -8.73 3.56 -25.50
N ASN A 96 -8.63 4.88 -25.37
CA ASN A 96 -7.62 5.68 -26.04
C ASN A 96 -6.23 5.40 -25.46
N ASP A 97 -6.09 5.35 -24.14
CA ASP A 97 -4.81 5.04 -23.48
C ASP A 97 -4.29 3.66 -23.89
N ILE A 98 -5.16 2.64 -23.90
CA ILE A 98 -4.79 1.29 -24.34
C ILE A 98 -4.42 1.27 -25.83
N ALA A 99 -5.13 2.03 -26.67
CA ALA A 99 -4.81 2.12 -28.09
C ALA A 99 -3.44 2.77 -28.33
N GLN A 100 -3.14 3.86 -27.63
CA GLN A 100 -1.83 4.52 -27.68
C GLN A 100 -0.71 3.60 -27.20
N GLU A 101 -0.89 2.93 -26.06
CA GLU A 101 0.07 1.95 -25.53
C GLU A 101 0.27 0.77 -26.51
N THR A 102 -0.79 0.33 -27.18
CA THR A 102 -0.69 -0.74 -28.20
C THR A 102 0.18 -0.32 -29.37
N ILE A 103 0.06 0.92 -29.85
CA ILE A 103 0.90 1.45 -30.93
C ILE A 103 2.34 1.64 -30.45
N TYR A 104 2.54 2.13 -29.24
CA TYR A 104 3.86 2.23 -28.64
C TYR A 104 4.58 0.87 -28.58
N LEU A 105 3.88 -0.17 -28.12
CA LEU A 105 4.42 -1.54 -28.08
C LEU A 105 4.66 -2.13 -29.48
N LEU A 106 3.85 -1.75 -30.47
CA LEU A 106 4.04 -2.16 -31.86
C LEU A 106 5.36 -1.60 -32.40
N LEU A 107 5.59 -0.29 -32.22
CA LEU A 107 6.76 0.42 -32.71
C LEU A 107 8.05 0.02 -31.98
N THR A 108 7.96 -0.34 -30.70
CA THR A 108 9.11 -0.74 -29.88
C THR A 108 9.40 -2.25 -29.92
N SER A 109 8.61 -3.02 -30.68
CA SER A 109 8.80 -4.46 -30.81
C SER A 109 10.15 -4.80 -31.44
N LYS A 110 10.91 -5.65 -30.76
CA LYS A 110 12.15 -6.25 -31.29
C LYS A 110 11.92 -7.54 -32.06
N LYS A 111 10.67 -7.99 -32.16
CA LYS A 111 10.29 -9.24 -32.84
C LYS A 111 9.59 -8.89 -34.15
N LEU A 112 9.88 -9.68 -35.19
CA LEU A 112 9.20 -9.58 -36.47
C LEU A 112 7.70 -9.88 -36.30
N ILE A 113 6.86 -8.97 -36.77
CA ILE A 113 5.40 -9.07 -36.73
C ILE A 113 4.87 -9.22 -38.15
N ASN A 114 4.44 -10.44 -38.49
CA ASN A 114 3.97 -10.77 -39.83
C ASN A 114 2.52 -10.34 -40.09
N GLN A 115 1.68 -10.30 -39.05
CA GLN A 115 0.24 -10.03 -39.14
C GLN A 115 -0.11 -8.90 -38.16
N VAL A 116 0.13 -7.67 -38.60
CA VAL A 116 0.12 -6.48 -37.74
C VAL A 116 -1.28 -6.21 -37.17
N GLU A 117 -2.34 -6.28 -37.99
CA GLU A 117 -3.71 -6.02 -37.52
C GLU A 117 -4.15 -7.02 -36.44
N PHE A 118 -3.86 -8.31 -36.63
CA PHE A 118 -4.16 -9.35 -35.64
C PHE A 118 -3.36 -9.14 -34.35
N TRP A 119 -2.07 -8.79 -34.49
CA TRP A 119 -1.21 -8.51 -33.36
C TRP A 119 -1.74 -7.34 -32.53
N VAL A 120 -2.14 -6.25 -33.17
CA VAL A 120 -2.73 -5.06 -32.53
C VAL A 120 -3.97 -5.42 -31.72
N ARG A 121 -4.91 -6.20 -32.30
CA ARG A 121 -6.10 -6.67 -31.58
C ARG A 121 -5.75 -7.54 -30.37
N LYS A 122 -4.76 -8.43 -30.51
CA LYS A 122 -4.31 -9.33 -29.43
C LYS A 122 -3.67 -8.55 -28.28
N VAL A 123 -2.82 -7.57 -28.58
CA VAL A 123 -2.16 -6.74 -27.57
C VAL A 123 -3.16 -5.85 -26.85
N ALA A 124 -4.05 -5.18 -27.58
CA ALA A 124 -5.13 -4.39 -26.98
C ALA A 124 -6.01 -5.24 -26.04
N HIS A 125 -6.34 -6.48 -26.41
CA HIS A 125 -7.03 -7.41 -25.55
C HIS A 125 -6.27 -7.74 -24.26
N ASN A 126 -4.98 -8.06 -24.38
CA ASN A 126 -4.15 -8.41 -23.23
C ASN A 126 -3.98 -7.24 -22.26
N LEU A 127 -3.78 -6.03 -22.79
CA LEU A 127 -3.69 -4.80 -22.01
C LEU A 127 -5.00 -4.52 -21.27
N LEU A 128 -6.14 -4.67 -21.95
CA LEU A 128 -7.45 -4.51 -21.31
C LEU A 128 -7.69 -5.56 -20.21
N CYS A 129 -7.34 -6.82 -20.45
CA CYS A 129 -7.43 -7.86 -19.42
C CYS A 129 -6.49 -7.57 -18.24
N LYS A 130 -5.29 -7.07 -18.49
CA LYS A 130 -4.34 -6.66 -17.45
C LYS A 130 -4.92 -5.52 -16.60
N HIS A 131 -5.51 -4.50 -17.23
CA HIS A 131 -6.17 -3.40 -16.54
C HIS A 131 -7.25 -3.90 -15.57
N TYR A 132 -8.16 -4.77 -16.02
CA TYR A 132 -9.22 -5.29 -15.15
C TYR A 132 -8.71 -6.17 -14.02
N ARG A 133 -7.66 -6.96 -14.25
CA ARG A 133 -7.01 -7.73 -13.18
C ARG A 133 -6.42 -6.80 -12.12
N ASN A 134 -5.69 -5.78 -12.55
CA ASN A 134 -5.13 -4.78 -11.64
C ASN A 134 -6.22 -4.07 -10.84
N LEU A 135 -7.32 -3.68 -11.48
CA LEU A 135 -8.44 -3.01 -10.80
C LEU A 135 -9.10 -3.92 -9.75
N MET A 136 -9.25 -5.22 -10.05
CA MET A 136 -9.73 -6.20 -9.07
C MET A 136 -8.75 -6.37 -7.90
N ASP A 137 -7.47 -6.47 -8.19
CA ASP A 137 -6.43 -6.62 -7.16
C ASP A 137 -6.34 -5.37 -6.27
N GLU A 138 -6.43 -4.17 -6.85
CA GLU A 138 -6.50 -2.89 -6.13
C GLU A 138 -7.76 -2.79 -5.28
N SER A 139 -8.92 -3.18 -5.80
CA SER A 139 -10.17 -3.19 -5.05
C SER A 139 -10.12 -4.17 -3.87
N ARG A 140 -9.55 -5.37 -4.08
CA ARG A 140 -9.32 -6.34 -3.01
C ARG A 140 -8.38 -5.79 -1.94
N LEU A 141 -7.25 -5.22 -2.35
CA LEU A 141 -6.29 -4.60 -1.44
C LEU A 141 -6.93 -3.46 -0.64
N TYR A 142 -7.71 -2.61 -1.30
CA TYR A 142 -8.44 -1.53 -0.64
C TYR A 142 -9.40 -2.08 0.43
N GLN A 143 -10.18 -3.12 0.11
CA GLN A 143 -11.06 -3.77 1.09
C GLN A 143 -10.29 -4.39 2.25
N GLU A 144 -9.17 -5.06 1.99
CA GLU A 144 -8.29 -5.61 3.03
C GLU A 144 -7.78 -4.51 3.97
N LEU A 145 -7.30 -3.39 3.42
CA LEU A 145 -6.82 -2.25 4.19
C LEU A 145 -7.93 -1.56 5.00
N VAL A 146 -9.14 -1.43 4.43
CA VAL A 146 -10.30 -0.88 5.16
C VAL A 146 -10.67 -1.78 6.34
N ASN A 147 -10.69 -3.09 6.13
CA ASN A 147 -11.00 -4.05 7.19
C ASN A 147 -9.92 -4.07 8.27
N GLU A 148 -8.64 -3.98 7.90
CA GLU A 148 -7.52 -3.88 8.83
C GLU A 148 -7.60 -2.59 9.65
N ALA A 149 -7.83 -1.44 9.01
CA ALA A 149 -8.01 -0.16 9.69
C ALA A 149 -9.21 -0.18 10.65
N SER A 150 -10.31 -0.83 10.25
CA SER A 150 -11.50 -1.00 11.10
C SER A 150 -11.18 -1.84 12.35
N LEU A 151 -10.49 -2.98 12.19
CA LEU A 151 -10.06 -3.83 13.30
C LEU A 151 -9.14 -3.07 14.27
N ILE A 152 -8.15 -2.35 13.74
CA ILE A 152 -7.23 -1.54 14.56
C ILE A 152 -8.01 -0.50 15.36
N ASN A 153 -8.94 0.23 14.73
CA ASN A 153 -9.75 1.23 15.41
C ASN A 153 -10.60 0.63 16.53
N GLN A 154 -11.18 -0.56 16.36
CA GLN A 154 -11.92 -1.25 17.42
C GLN A 154 -11.00 -1.69 18.57
N ILE A 155 -9.76 -2.09 18.26
CA ILE A 155 -8.79 -2.49 19.26
C ILE A 155 -8.36 -1.28 20.11
N THR A 156 -8.06 -0.15 19.47
CA THR A 156 -7.57 1.06 20.13
C THR A 156 -8.68 1.93 20.71
N SER A 157 -9.94 1.75 20.29
CA SER A 157 -11.07 2.44 20.91
C SER A 157 -11.30 1.94 22.34
N ASN A 158 -11.60 2.90 23.23
CA ASN A 158 -11.98 2.64 24.63
C ASN A 158 -13.44 2.18 24.79
N GLU A 159 -14.10 1.79 23.70
CA GLU A 159 -15.50 1.38 23.73
C GLU A 159 -15.66 0.03 24.47
N GLU A 160 -16.72 -0.08 25.27
CA GLU A 160 -16.97 -1.25 26.11
C GLU A 160 -17.42 -2.48 25.28
N GLU A 161 -18.00 -2.25 24.10
CA GLU A 161 -18.44 -3.30 23.19
C GLU A 161 -17.39 -3.59 22.12
N PHE A 162 -16.44 -4.44 22.49
CA PHE A 162 -15.46 -4.96 21.54
C PHE A 162 -15.95 -6.29 20.93
N SER A 163 -16.12 -6.30 19.59
CA SER A 163 -16.51 -7.48 18.80
C SER A 163 -15.48 -7.75 17.70
N PHE A 164 -15.13 -9.03 17.51
CA PHE A 164 -14.29 -9.45 16.38
C PHE A 164 -15.10 -9.96 15.18
N SER A 165 -16.43 -9.93 15.28
CA SER A 165 -17.34 -10.45 14.26
C SER A 165 -17.07 -9.78 12.90
N GLY A 166 -16.60 -10.55 11.93
CA GLY A 166 -16.30 -10.08 10.57
C GLY A 166 -14.81 -9.77 10.31
N HIS A 167 -13.96 -9.85 11.33
CA HIS A 167 -12.51 -9.60 11.21
C HIS A 167 -11.66 -10.85 11.49
N GLU A 168 -12.28 -12.03 11.66
CA GLU A 168 -11.58 -13.26 12.06
C GLU A 168 -10.50 -13.67 11.06
N LYS A 169 -10.70 -13.40 9.76
CA LYS A 169 -9.72 -13.69 8.71
C LYS A 169 -8.45 -12.84 8.79
N LEU A 170 -8.50 -11.69 9.46
CA LEU A 170 -7.36 -10.79 9.64
C LEU A 170 -6.52 -11.17 10.88
N ILE A 171 -7.11 -11.93 11.80
CA ILE A 171 -6.44 -12.34 13.04
C ILE A 171 -5.60 -13.59 12.74
N PRO A 172 -4.29 -13.60 13.05
CA PRO A 172 -3.46 -14.78 12.84
C PRO A 172 -3.99 -16.02 13.56
N GLU A 173 -3.93 -17.18 12.90
CA GLU A 173 -4.46 -18.45 13.44
C GLU A 173 -3.86 -18.81 14.80
N SER A 174 -2.60 -18.42 15.06
CA SER A 174 -1.92 -18.62 16.34
C SER A 174 -2.67 -17.97 17.50
N VAL A 175 -3.24 -16.78 17.29
CA VAL A 175 -4.03 -16.06 18.29
C VAL A 175 -5.42 -16.66 18.43
N LEU A 176 -6.04 -17.08 17.33
CA LEU A 176 -7.35 -17.74 17.34
C LEU A 176 -7.31 -19.09 18.07
N ARG A 177 -6.19 -19.82 18.01
CA ARG A 177 -5.96 -21.04 18.79
C ARG A 177 -5.53 -20.77 20.23
N GLY A 178 -5.29 -19.51 20.59
CA GLY A 178 -4.80 -19.09 21.88
C GLY A 178 -5.83 -19.19 23.01
N SER A 179 -5.35 -19.32 24.25
CA SER A 179 -6.20 -19.42 25.44
C SER A 179 -7.00 -18.14 25.72
N ASN A 180 -6.49 -16.97 25.34
CA ASN A 180 -7.17 -15.69 25.52
C ASN A 180 -8.39 -15.59 24.60
N TYR A 181 -8.27 -16.02 23.34
CA TYR A 181 -9.39 -16.07 22.40
C TYR A 181 -10.46 -17.09 22.83
N ALA A 182 -10.06 -18.29 23.26
CA ALA A 182 -10.99 -19.26 23.82
C ALA A 182 -11.74 -18.73 25.07
N SER A 183 -11.06 -17.95 25.91
CA SER A 183 -11.67 -17.32 27.09
C SER A 183 -12.63 -16.19 26.69
N TYR A 184 -12.30 -15.43 25.65
CA TYR A 184 -13.18 -14.42 25.06
C TYR A 184 -14.45 -15.04 24.48
N LEU A 185 -14.34 -16.14 23.72
CA LEU A 185 -15.50 -16.85 23.19
C LEU A 185 -16.44 -17.34 24.31
N LYS A 186 -15.89 -17.85 25.40
CA LYS A 186 -16.68 -18.23 26.59
C LYS A 186 -17.41 -17.05 27.23
N LEU A 187 -16.85 -15.84 27.19
CA LEU A 187 -17.53 -14.64 27.67
C LEU A 187 -18.69 -14.27 26.74
N LYS A 188 -18.50 -14.38 25.41
CA LYS A 188 -19.49 -14.05 24.39
C LYS A 188 -20.62 -15.06 24.24
N GLN A 189 -20.52 -16.24 24.86
CA GLN A 189 -21.61 -17.21 24.94
C GLN A 189 -22.80 -16.76 25.82
N PHE A 190 -22.61 -15.70 26.61
CA PHE A 190 -23.64 -15.15 27.48
C PHE A 190 -24.03 -13.74 27.00
N ASP A 191 -25.33 -13.43 27.08
CA ASP A 191 -25.87 -12.15 26.60
C ASP A 191 -25.33 -10.95 27.40
N ASN A 192 -25.03 -11.16 28.68
CA ASN A 192 -24.46 -10.13 29.55
C ASN A 192 -23.50 -10.72 30.61
N LEU A 193 -22.68 -9.84 31.20
CA LEU A 193 -21.72 -10.21 32.24
C LEU A 193 -22.38 -10.75 33.52
N GLY A 194 -23.63 -10.37 33.79
CA GLY A 194 -24.39 -10.87 34.93
C GLY A 194 -24.68 -12.36 34.83
N ASP A 195 -25.08 -12.82 33.64
CA ASP A 195 -25.38 -14.23 33.38
C ASP A 195 -24.10 -15.08 33.36
N TYR A 196 -23.00 -14.53 32.82
CA TYR A 196 -21.69 -15.14 32.98
C TYR A 196 -21.29 -15.30 34.46
N ALA A 197 -21.53 -14.26 35.28
CA ALA A 197 -21.21 -14.30 36.71
C ALA A 197 -22.02 -15.37 37.46
N LYS A 198 -23.32 -15.47 37.18
CA LYS A 198 -24.20 -16.51 37.74
C LYS A 198 -23.75 -17.91 37.31
N ALA A 199 -23.50 -18.12 36.02
CA ALA A 199 -23.08 -19.41 35.47
C ALA A 199 -21.74 -19.89 36.04
N LYS A 200 -20.80 -18.97 36.30
CA LYS A 200 -19.50 -19.26 36.92
C LYS A 200 -19.51 -19.21 38.45
N ARG A 201 -20.64 -18.88 39.08
CA ARG A 201 -20.79 -18.71 40.54
C ARG A 201 -19.75 -17.74 41.11
N ILE A 202 -19.55 -16.60 40.44
CA ILE A 202 -18.64 -15.53 40.86
C ILE A 202 -19.41 -14.22 41.06
N SER A 203 -18.82 -13.26 41.75
CA SER A 203 -19.41 -11.91 41.85
C SER A 203 -19.35 -11.18 40.52
N TYR A 204 -20.26 -10.22 40.33
CA TYR A 204 -20.27 -9.36 39.15
C TYR A 204 -18.95 -8.59 38.97
N GLU A 205 -18.36 -8.09 40.06
CA GLU A 205 -17.06 -7.42 40.02
C GLU A 205 -15.92 -8.36 39.61
N ALA A 206 -15.93 -9.61 40.06
CA ALA A 206 -14.98 -10.61 39.61
C ALA A 206 -15.16 -10.90 38.11
N ALA A 207 -16.40 -11.03 37.63
CA ALA A 207 -16.70 -11.20 36.21
C ALA A 207 -16.21 -10.01 35.37
N LYS A 208 -16.46 -8.78 35.82
CA LYS A 208 -16.00 -7.53 35.18
C LYS A 208 -14.47 -7.48 35.10
N SER A 209 -13.78 -7.84 36.18
CA SER A 209 -12.32 -7.92 36.22
C SER A 209 -11.75 -8.97 35.25
N ILE A 210 -12.34 -10.17 35.23
CA ILE A 210 -11.97 -11.25 34.30
C ILE A 210 -12.18 -10.82 32.85
N SER A 211 -13.32 -10.20 32.56
CA SER A 211 -13.64 -9.69 31.21
C SER A 211 -12.61 -8.66 30.75
N LYS A 212 -12.36 -7.61 31.55
CA LYS A 212 -11.35 -6.59 31.24
C LYS A 212 -9.97 -7.18 31.01
N LYS A 213 -9.55 -8.14 31.85
CA LYS A 213 -8.27 -8.83 31.70
C LYS A 213 -8.20 -9.63 30.40
N THR A 214 -9.23 -10.40 30.12
CA THR A 214 -9.29 -11.27 28.93
C THR A 214 -9.27 -10.45 27.66
N ILE A 215 -10.11 -9.40 27.59
CA ILE A 215 -10.18 -8.50 26.43
C ILE A 215 -8.84 -7.79 26.22
N ARG A 216 -8.23 -7.23 27.27
CA ARG A 216 -6.94 -6.53 27.13
C ARG A 216 -5.83 -7.47 26.68
N ASN A 217 -5.73 -8.66 27.27
CA ASN A 217 -4.73 -9.64 26.89
C ASN A 217 -4.89 -10.06 25.42
N LEU A 218 -6.13 -10.28 24.99
CA LEU A 218 -6.42 -10.65 23.61
C LEU A 218 -6.11 -9.51 22.63
N LYS A 219 -6.52 -8.26 22.95
CA LYS A 219 -6.16 -7.06 22.17
C LYS A 219 -4.64 -6.94 22.01
N ALA A 220 -3.89 -7.07 23.10
CA ALA A 220 -2.43 -7.03 23.07
C ALA A 220 -1.83 -8.15 22.21
N GLU A 221 -2.34 -9.38 22.34
CA GLU A 221 -1.89 -10.53 21.55
C GLU A 221 -2.15 -10.34 20.05
N ILE A 222 -3.32 -9.81 19.68
CA ILE A 222 -3.66 -9.48 18.29
C ILE A 222 -2.75 -8.38 17.77
N LEU A 223 -2.60 -7.27 18.50
CA LEU A 223 -1.69 -6.19 18.09
C LEU A 223 -0.30 -6.75 17.87
N LEU A 224 0.26 -7.50 18.82
CA LEU A 224 1.60 -8.09 18.69
C LEU A 224 1.71 -9.08 17.52
N ALA A 225 0.65 -9.82 17.19
CA ALA A 225 0.63 -10.76 16.08
C ALA A 225 0.49 -10.06 14.71
N LEU A 226 -0.29 -8.96 14.64
CA LEU A 226 -0.25 -7.98 13.55
C LEU A 226 1.06 -7.19 13.56
N GLY A 227 1.81 -7.29 14.66
CA GLY A 227 3.16 -6.82 14.83
C GLY A 227 3.32 -5.50 15.62
N TRP A 228 2.24 -4.98 16.18
CA TRP A 228 2.19 -3.96 17.22
C TRP A 228 3.43 -3.88 18.13
N GLN A 229 4.36 -2.93 17.92
CA GLN A 229 5.52 -2.75 18.80
C GLN A 229 5.44 -1.51 19.69
N ALA A 230 4.52 -0.58 19.43
CA ALA A 230 4.40 0.65 20.18
C ALA A 230 2.92 0.98 20.43
N SER A 231 2.64 1.49 21.63
CA SER A 231 1.34 1.83 22.24
C SER A 231 1.18 1.06 23.56
N PRO A 232 0.59 1.67 24.61
CA PRO A 232 0.20 0.96 25.83
C PRO A 232 -0.64 -0.30 25.58
N ASP A 233 -1.38 -0.36 24.47
CA ASP A 233 -2.28 -1.48 24.15
C ASP A 233 -1.58 -2.76 23.72
N ILE A 234 -0.27 -2.71 23.40
CA ILE A 234 0.54 -3.91 23.17
C ILE A 234 0.83 -4.67 24.48
N LEU A 235 0.55 -4.07 25.63
CA LEU A 235 0.83 -4.63 26.95
C LEU A 235 -0.34 -5.49 27.43
N ASP A 236 -0.02 -6.70 27.87
CA ASP A 236 -1.00 -7.53 28.58
C ASP A 236 -1.46 -6.82 29.87
N TYR A 237 -2.57 -7.30 30.45
CA TYR A 237 -3.16 -6.68 31.63
C TYR A 237 -2.19 -6.55 32.82
N ARG A 238 -1.33 -7.55 33.05
CA ARG A 238 -0.38 -7.54 34.17
C ARG A 238 0.77 -6.58 33.89
N GLN A 239 1.33 -6.61 32.69
CA GLN A 239 2.39 -5.71 32.25
C GLN A 239 1.92 -4.25 32.33
N TYR A 240 0.72 -3.96 31.81
CA TYR A 240 0.10 -2.64 31.87
C TYR A 240 -0.05 -2.16 33.32
N LYS A 241 -0.60 -2.99 34.21
CA LYS A 241 -0.75 -2.65 35.63
C LYS A 241 0.58 -2.45 36.34
N SER A 242 1.59 -3.27 36.03
CA SER A 242 2.94 -3.12 36.59
C SER A 242 3.60 -1.82 36.16
N ILE A 243 3.51 -1.46 34.87
CA ILE A 243 4.05 -0.20 34.36
C ILE A 243 3.29 0.99 34.97
N GLN A 244 1.95 0.96 35.00
CA GLN A 244 1.16 2.02 35.66
C GLN A 244 1.54 2.18 37.14
N SER A 245 1.69 1.08 37.88
CA SER A 245 2.10 1.12 39.28
C SER A 245 3.52 1.68 39.42
N PHE A 246 4.44 1.30 38.54
CA PHE A 246 5.80 1.82 38.49
C PHE A 246 5.82 3.33 38.24
N ILE A 247 5.09 3.84 37.25
CA ILE A 247 4.98 5.28 36.96
C ILE A 247 4.44 6.05 38.18
N ARG A 248 3.40 5.53 38.85
CA ARG A 248 2.87 6.13 40.08
C ARG A 248 3.90 6.17 41.21
N LYS A 249 4.71 5.11 41.36
CA LYS A 249 5.78 5.07 42.36
C LYS A 249 6.89 6.08 42.05
N LEU A 250 7.26 6.24 40.78
CA LEU A 250 8.20 7.28 40.36
C LEU A 250 7.69 8.67 40.76
N LEU A 251 6.44 8.99 40.42
CA LEU A 251 5.82 10.26 40.78
C LEU A 251 5.73 10.50 42.28
N ALA A 252 5.32 9.50 43.05
CA ALA A 252 5.27 9.59 44.51
C ALA A 252 6.65 9.84 45.13
N ALA A 253 7.71 9.28 44.53
CA ALA A 253 9.07 9.46 45.01
C ALA A 253 9.67 10.83 44.63
N ILE A 254 9.29 11.40 43.48
CA ILE A 254 9.68 12.76 43.06
C ILE A 254 9.00 13.81 43.95
N ASN A 255 7.71 13.65 44.21
CA ASN A 255 6.91 14.57 45.03
C ASN A 255 7.09 14.35 46.55
N GLY A 256 7.92 13.39 46.95
CA GLY A 256 8.16 13.02 48.34
C GLY A 256 9.27 13.82 49.01
N THR A 257 9.56 13.50 50.27
CA THR A 257 10.70 14.06 51.02
C THR A 257 12.04 13.53 50.47
N GLY A 258 13.18 13.96 51.02
CA GLY A 258 14.52 13.48 50.63
C GLY A 258 14.69 11.94 50.64
N LYS A 259 13.83 11.21 51.38
CA LYS A 259 13.75 9.74 51.35
C LYS A 259 13.27 9.20 49.99
N GLY A 260 12.33 9.88 49.32
CA GLY A 260 11.84 9.51 47.99
C GLY A 260 12.93 9.59 46.92
N LEU A 261 13.74 10.66 46.95
CA LEU A 261 14.90 10.80 46.06
C LEU A 261 15.95 9.71 46.31
N ALA A 262 16.18 9.30 47.56
CA ALA A 262 17.06 8.19 47.87
C ALA A 262 16.53 6.85 47.32
N ASP A 263 15.22 6.62 47.38
CA ASP A 263 14.60 5.41 46.81
C ASP A 263 14.65 5.39 45.27
N LEU A 264 14.56 6.55 44.60
CA LEU A 264 14.80 6.64 43.15
C LEU A 264 16.25 6.28 42.78
N ARG A 265 17.23 6.78 43.53
CA ARG A 265 18.65 6.45 43.30
C ARG A 265 18.94 4.96 43.46
N LYS A 266 18.23 4.27 44.37
CA LYS A 266 18.30 2.80 44.51
C LYS A 266 17.73 2.06 43.30
N LEU A 267 16.71 2.62 42.63
CA LEU A 267 16.16 2.02 41.42
C LEU A 267 17.11 2.19 40.23
N HIS A 268 17.65 3.39 40.03
CA HIS A 268 18.71 3.69 39.08
C HIS A 268 19.30 5.09 39.38
N PRO A 269 20.64 5.27 39.36
CA PRO A 269 21.28 6.51 39.81
C PRO A 269 20.88 7.75 39.01
N ALA A 270 20.61 7.61 37.71
CA ALA A 270 20.23 8.72 36.82
C ALA A 270 18.72 9.07 36.82
N LEU A 271 17.87 8.33 37.55
CA LEU A 271 16.43 8.58 37.57
C LEU A 271 16.05 9.96 38.15
N PRO A 272 16.66 10.42 39.25
CA PRO A 272 16.34 11.75 39.80
C PRO A 272 16.58 12.88 38.80
N GLU A 273 17.71 12.84 38.08
CA GLU A 273 18.06 13.83 37.06
C GLU A 273 17.13 13.73 35.84
N ALA A 274 16.85 12.50 35.39
CA ALA A 274 15.94 12.28 34.27
C ALA A 274 14.51 12.76 34.54
N LEU A 275 14.08 12.84 35.81
CA LEU A 275 12.72 13.21 36.21
C LEU A 275 12.65 14.55 36.95
N GLU A 276 13.73 15.31 36.96
CA GLU A 276 13.79 16.62 37.60
C GLU A 276 12.73 17.58 37.00
N GLY A 277 11.95 18.21 37.87
CA GLY A 277 10.88 19.14 37.47
C GLY A 277 9.55 18.49 37.09
N TYR A 278 9.44 17.15 37.08
CA TYR A 278 8.15 16.49 36.91
C TYR A 278 7.25 16.70 38.12
N LYS A 279 6.02 17.19 37.90
CA LYS A 279 4.96 17.24 38.93
C LYS A 279 3.90 16.17 38.71
N SER A 280 3.62 15.85 37.45
CA SER A 280 2.71 14.80 36.98
C SER A 280 3.33 14.07 35.78
N VAL A 281 2.73 12.95 35.40
CA VAL A 281 2.90 12.36 34.06
C VAL A 281 1.55 12.51 33.38
N ASP A 282 1.48 13.42 32.42
CA ASP A 282 0.23 13.77 31.73
C ASP A 282 -0.03 12.82 30.57
N ASP A 283 1.03 12.27 29.98
CA ASP A 283 0.96 11.21 28.99
C ASP A 283 2.14 10.25 29.10
N TRP A 284 1.94 9.01 28.67
CA TRP A 284 3.02 8.03 28.58
C TRP A 284 2.85 7.07 27.40
N GLY A 285 3.97 6.83 26.73
CA GLY A 285 4.06 5.86 25.65
C GLY A 285 4.93 4.67 26.03
N VAL A 286 4.79 3.59 25.28
CA VAL A 286 5.67 2.41 25.39
C VAL A 286 6.03 1.87 24.02
N THR A 287 7.26 1.37 23.89
CA THR A 287 7.73 0.59 22.75
C THR A 287 8.40 -0.68 23.23
N MET A 288 8.07 -1.82 22.64
CA MET A 288 8.73 -3.09 22.88
C MET A 288 10.09 -3.11 22.17
N LEU A 289 11.16 -3.41 22.91
CA LEU A 289 12.52 -3.55 22.38
C LEU A 289 12.90 -5.01 22.12
N GLY A 290 12.06 -5.96 22.54
CA GLY A 290 12.26 -7.40 22.41
C GLY A 290 11.99 -8.14 23.72
N GLY A 291 11.33 -9.30 23.64
CA GLY A 291 10.97 -10.09 24.82
C GLY A 291 10.12 -9.29 25.83
N ARG A 292 10.62 -9.16 27.06
CA ARG A 292 9.96 -8.38 28.13
C ARG A 292 10.66 -7.05 28.43
N ARG A 293 11.38 -6.52 27.44
CA ARG A 293 12.11 -5.26 27.52
C ARG A 293 11.33 -4.16 26.80
N PHE A 294 11.13 -3.04 27.48
CA PHE A 294 10.29 -1.94 27.04
C PHE A 294 11.02 -0.61 27.17
N ARG A 295 10.76 0.29 26.25
CA ARG A 295 11.11 1.70 26.34
C ARG A 295 9.86 2.48 26.70
N LEU A 296 9.88 3.13 27.86
CA LEU A 296 8.83 4.02 28.32
C LEU A 296 9.19 5.45 27.93
N TYR A 297 8.19 6.19 27.46
CA TYR A 297 8.25 7.63 27.27
C TYR A 297 7.31 8.26 28.28
N LEU A 298 7.84 9.14 29.12
CA LEU A 298 7.06 9.89 30.09
C LEU A 298 7.02 11.33 29.63
N MET A 299 5.84 11.96 29.72
CA MET A 299 5.65 13.36 29.37
C MET A 299 4.98 14.12 30.50
N HIS A 300 5.50 15.31 30.78
CA HIS A 300 4.89 16.28 31.67
C HIS A 300 4.65 17.61 30.95
N LEU A 301 3.39 18.02 30.91
CA LEU A 301 2.90 19.32 30.48
C LEU A 301 2.94 20.25 31.71
N GLY A 302 4.13 20.80 31.98
CA GLY A 302 4.33 21.75 33.08
C GLY A 302 3.85 23.16 32.74
N THR A 303 4.20 24.12 33.63
CA THR A 303 4.02 25.57 33.41
C THR A 303 5.16 26.20 32.61
N GLU A 304 6.19 25.42 32.32
CA GLU A 304 7.34 25.79 31.49
C GLU A 304 6.92 25.90 30.01
N PRO A 305 7.65 26.66 29.17
CA PRO A 305 7.31 26.85 27.76
C PRO A 305 7.34 25.56 26.92
N PHE A 306 7.96 24.48 27.41
CA PHE A 306 8.11 23.22 26.69
C PHE A 306 7.78 22.01 27.57
N PRO A 307 7.20 20.93 27.00
CA PRO A 307 6.94 19.70 27.74
C PRO A 307 8.24 19.05 28.19
N LEU A 308 8.25 18.50 29.41
CA LEU A 308 9.34 17.64 29.85
C LEU A 308 9.11 16.25 29.28
N MET A 309 10.17 15.67 28.70
CA MET A 309 10.12 14.32 28.14
C MET A 309 11.30 13.50 28.64
N SER A 310 11.00 12.30 29.13
CA SER A 310 12.02 11.40 29.66
C SER A 310 11.83 10.00 29.11
N THR A 311 12.94 9.37 28.75
CA THR A 311 12.95 7.99 28.25
C THR A 311 13.49 7.08 29.33
N VAL A 312 12.76 6.03 29.67
CA VAL A 312 13.19 5.01 30.65
C VAL A 312 13.13 3.64 29.99
N ILE A 313 14.26 2.95 29.91
CA ILE A 313 14.31 1.56 29.44
C ILE A 313 14.14 0.65 30.65
N VAL A 314 13.14 -0.23 30.58
CA VAL A 314 12.78 -1.15 31.64
C VAL A 314 12.66 -2.57 31.14
N THR A 315 12.93 -3.53 32.04
CA THR A 315 12.63 -4.94 31.81
C THR A 315 11.63 -5.43 32.85
N ILE A 316 10.63 -6.18 32.41
CA ILE A 316 9.60 -6.78 33.26
C ILE A 316 9.92 -8.26 33.44
N ASN A 317 10.25 -8.67 34.66
CA ASN A 317 10.61 -10.06 34.92
C ASN A 317 9.38 -11.01 34.92
N SER A 318 9.60 -12.31 35.16
CA SER A 318 8.54 -13.33 35.24
C SER A 318 7.48 -13.04 36.31
N ARG A 319 7.86 -12.34 37.39
CA ARG A 319 7.00 -11.90 38.49
C ARG A 319 6.34 -10.54 38.25
N ASN A 320 6.50 -9.95 37.07
CA ASN A 320 6.02 -8.63 36.68
C ASN A 320 6.62 -7.46 37.50
N HIS A 321 7.81 -7.64 38.06
CA HIS A 321 8.58 -6.56 38.66
C HIS A 321 9.32 -5.78 37.57
N VAL A 322 9.23 -4.45 37.64
CA VAL A 322 9.89 -3.53 36.71
C VAL A 322 11.30 -3.23 37.21
N GLN A 323 12.30 -3.52 36.38
CA GLN A 323 13.70 -3.14 36.62
C GLN A 323 14.09 -2.06 35.63
N VAL A 324 14.79 -1.02 36.08
CA VAL A 324 15.26 0.08 35.23
C VAL A 324 16.66 -0.23 34.76
N GLU A 325 16.86 -0.26 33.44
CA GLU A 325 18.16 -0.50 32.83
C GLU A 325 18.89 0.80 32.53
N SER A 326 18.15 1.80 32.05
CA SER A 326 18.69 3.13 31.79
C SER A 326 17.58 4.16 31.72
N CYS A 327 17.93 5.42 31.92
CA CYS A 327 17.03 6.55 31.79
C CYS A 327 17.77 7.78 31.29
N LYS A 328 17.07 8.65 30.58
CA LYS A 328 17.59 9.95 30.17
C LYS A 328 16.47 10.98 30.06
N ARG A 329 16.82 12.24 30.29
CA ARG A 329 15.99 13.39 29.88
C ARG A 329 16.20 13.62 28.38
N ASN A 330 15.10 13.77 27.65
CA ASN A 330 15.15 14.08 26.23
C ASN A 330 15.32 15.59 26.05
N GLN A 331 16.14 15.98 25.07
CA GLN A 331 16.24 17.38 24.66
C GLN A 331 15.03 17.72 23.79
N HIS A 332 14.47 18.92 23.99
CA HIS A 332 13.40 19.43 23.13
C HIS A 332 13.94 19.67 21.72
N ALA A 333 13.38 18.96 20.73
CA ALA A 333 13.87 19.03 19.36
C ALA A 333 13.27 20.21 18.56
N GLY A 334 12.09 20.70 18.95
CA GLY A 334 11.41 21.79 18.25
C GLY A 334 9.89 21.76 18.42
N THR A 335 9.25 22.88 18.10
CA THR A 335 7.80 23.05 18.16
C THR A 335 7.29 23.35 16.76
N HIS A 336 6.30 22.60 16.28
CA HIS A 336 5.69 22.83 14.97
C HIS A 336 4.22 23.20 15.16
N ASN A 337 3.82 24.36 14.64
CA ASN A 337 2.41 24.74 14.58
C ASN A 337 1.74 23.83 13.54
N ILE A 338 0.81 22.99 14.00
CA ILE A 338 -0.02 22.19 13.12
C ILE A 338 -1.07 23.14 12.51
N PRO A 339 -1.10 23.33 11.18
CA PRO A 339 -2.11 24.15 10.53
C PRO A 339 -3.52 23.58 10.81
N ALA A 340 -4.53 24.44 10.95
CA ALA A 340 -5.90 24.03 11.33
C ALA A 340 -6.54 22.98 10.38
N ASN A 341 -6.04 22.88 9.15
CA ASN A 341 -6.45 21.93 8.12
C ASN A 341 -5.66 20.60 8.14
N VAL A 342 -4.65 20.45 9.02
CA VAL A 342 -3.87 19.22 9.14
C VAL A 342 -4.37 18.40 10.32
N LEU A 343 -5.18 17.39 10.02
CA LEU A 343 -5.52 16.34 10.97
C LEU A 343 -4.30 15.40 11.11
N ILE A 344 -3.41 15.67 12.05
CA ILE A 344 -2.37 14.70 12.42
C ILE A 344 -3.04 13.57 13.21
N PRO A 345 -3.08 12.33 12.68
CA PRO A 345 -3.60 11.20 13.44
C PRO A 345 -2.72 10.99 14.66
N LYS A 346 -3.29 11.11 15.87
CA LYS A 346 -2.53 11.14 17.14
C LYS A 346 -1.77 9.84 17.44
N GLU A 347 -2.16 8.72 16.86
CA GLU A 347 -1.38 7.50 16.87
C GLU A 347 -1.53 6.77 15.54
N LYS A 348 -0.48 6.77 14.73
CA LYS A 348 -0.26 5.70 13.76
C LYS A 348 0.97 4.95 14.25
N GLY A 349 0.76 3.80 14.87
CA GLY A 349 1.83 2.87 15.20
C GLY A 349 2.78 2.74 14.01
N LYS A 350 4.08 2.72 14.27
CA LYS A 350 5.07 2.50 13.22
C LYS A 350 4.90 1.08 12.67
N ALA A 351 4.62 0.97 11.38
CA ALA A 351 4.65 -0.31 10.69
C ALA A 351 6.11 -0.70 10.34
N LEU A 352 6.54 -1.97 10.32
CA LEU A 352 6.47 -2.92 11.43
C LEU A 352 7.59 -3.98 11.30
N TRP A 353 7.90 -4.42 10.09
CA TRP A 353 8.90 -5.49 9.91
C TRP A 353 10.29 -4.93 9.61
N PRO A 354 11.34 -5.34 10.34
CA PRO A 354 12.70 -5.11 9.87
C PRO A 354 12.87 -5.82 8.53
N TYR A 355 13.75 -5.27 7.67
CA TYR A 355 14.00 -5.78 6.32
C TYR A 355 14.12 -7.32 6.28
N ASP A 356 14.87 -7.88 7.22
CA ASP A 356 15.12 -9.32 7.34
C ASP A 356 13.84 -10.16 7.48
N ARG A 357 12.81 -9.61 8.13
CA ARG A 357 11.53 -10.28 8.36
C ARG A 357 10.56 -10.14 7.19
N ILE A 358 10.71 -9.08 6.39
CA ILE A 358 10.03 -8.94 5.10
C ILE A 358 10.59 -9.99 4.13
N VAL A 359 11.92 -10.12 4.08
CA VAL A 359 12.60 -11.09 3.21
C VAL A 359 12.27 -12.54 3.58
N SER A 360 12.17 -12.88 4.88
CA SER A 360 11.81 -14.24 5.30
C SER A 360 10.41 -14.65 4.84
N LEU A 361 9.44 -13.74 4.90
CA LEU A 361 8.05 -14.01 4.50
C LEU A 361 7.88 -14.10 2.97
N LEU A 362 8.72 -13.40 2.20
CA LEU A 362 8.76 -13.52 0.74
C LEU A 362 9.35 -14.86 0.27
N ASN A 363 10.25 -15.44 1.07
CA ASN A 363 10.91 -16.71 0.76
C ASN A 363 10.11 -17.95 1.20
N GLU A 364 9.18 -17.82 2.16
CA GLU A 364 8.28 -18.91 2.56
C GLU A 364 7.25 -19.28 1.48
N LYS A 365 6.88 -18.35 0.59
CA LYS A 365 5.97 -18.63 -0.54
C LYS A 365 6.62 -19.33 -1.74
N LYS A 366 7.92 -19.65 -1.66
CA LYS A 366 8.68 -20.38 -2.71
C LYS A 366 8.96 -21.85 -2.37
N ARG A 367 8.25 -22.42 -1.38
CA ARG A 367 8.27 -23.87 -1.11
C ARG A 367 6.95 -24.52 -1.45
#